data_AF-A0A2N5Z3Y4-F1
#
_entry.id   AF-A0A2N5Z3Y4-F1
#
_cell.length_a   1.000
_cell.length_b   1.000
_cell.length_c   1.000
_cell.angle_alpha   90.00
_cell.angle_beta   90.00
_cell.angle_gamma   90.00
#
_symmetry.space_group_name_H-M   'P 1'
#
loop_
_entity.id
_entity.type
_entity.pdbx_description
1 polymer ?
#
loop_
_entity_poly.entity_id
_entity_poly.type
_entity_poly.pdbx_seq_one_letter_code
_entity_poly.pdbx_strand_id
1 'polypeptide(L)'
;MYSVIEDCNFNLWFNCANNGLFRYNGKEFINFNEENGLKNNFVQGLTTDLMGNPIIISNEGIDKYITKDSTFEYQGEAAGVAYLEPNLNANYKDKNGNIWIGTANGMVKINSAINDSLEVLPKIFITKKSIFFETILEERNVFKYKEKHLTFNYTALWYASSEEIKYRYKLEGYDLDWNATTTLRMVTYSNIPPGEYKFIVQVNYSGGKWLGSPDSEFAFRIKKPFWQTIWFILSSIILILISIFLYIKARLKKLKRDKEILEEEVRKRTAEIRHQKEEIEAQRDEIEAQRNHVMEQRDKIELQNKNITSSIEYASRIQRAVLPPKEIFSKHLGEHFIFFRPRDIVSGDFYYLDVKNDLIIVAAADCTGHGVPGAFMSILSISLINKVIHDLPDEFNAGTILTQLRKEIKGALGQTGKDNEAKDGLDISLCVLDRKNLILDYAGAYNPLILIRDEEIIKYKADKMPIGIYIKEKEEFTNNKIEIQKGDSLYLYSDGFQDQFGGENKKKFLPKNLNQLLLDISSKSVQEQLQILNETLENWKGEEPQVDDIIILGIKI
;
A
#
# COMPACT_ATOMS: atom_id res chain seq x y z
N MET A 1 39.57 76.72 -81.73
CA MET A 1 40.13 75.54 -82.44
C MET A 1 41.61 75.78 -82.59
N TYR A 2 42.47 74.89 -82.09
CA TYR A 2 43.92 75.09 -82.13
C TYR A 2 44.58 74.34 -83.28
N SER A 3 44.14 73.11 -83.57
CA SER A 3 44.65 72.29 -84.65
C SER A 3 43.52 71.49 -85.30
N VAL A 4 43.77 71.08 -86.55
CA VAL A 4 42.92 70.18 -87.32
C VAL A 4 43.80 69.08 -87.92
N ILE A 5 43.34 67.84 -87.83
CA ILE A 5 43.94 66.70 -88.51
C ILE A 5 42.85 65.87 -89.21
N GLU A 6 43.25 65.04 -90.16
CA GLU A 6 42.40 64.07 -90.82
C GLU A 6 42.87 62.66 -90.45
N ASP A 7 41.95 61.77 -90.06
CA ASP A 7 42.26 60.37 -89.76
C ASP A 7 42.25 59.49 -91.03
N CYS A 8 42.61 58.21 -90.88
CA CYS A 8 42.60 57.25 -91.99
C CYS A 8 41.21 56.96 -92.60
N ASN A 9 40.13 57.37 -91.94
CA ASN A 9 38.76 57.22 -92.42
C ASN A 9 38.20 58.54 -93.00
N PHE A 10 39.07 59.53 -93.26
CA PHE A 10 38.72 60.85 -93.77
C PHE A 10 37.80 61.66 -92.83
N ASN A 11 37.82 61.37 -91.52
CA ASN A 11 37.17 62.22 -90.53
C ASN A 11 38.11 63.35 -90.12
N LEU A 12 37.55 64.54 -89.95
CA LEU A 12 38.31 65.69 -89.45
C LEU A 12 38.22 65.74 -87.91
N TRP A 13 39.37 65.87 -87.27
CA TRP A 13 39.48 65.98 -85.82
C TRP A 13 40.03 67.35 -85.44
N PHE A 14 39.41 67.95 -84.42
CA PHE A 14 39.70 69.32 -84.01
C PHE A 14 39.76 69.42 -82.49
N ASN A 15 40.81 70.03 -81.94
CA ASN A 15 40.83 70.38 -80.52
C ASN A 15 40.28 71.79 -80.30
N CYS A 16 39.41 71.90 -79.31
CA CYS A 16 38.85 73.16 -78.83
C CYS A 16 39.35 73.41 -77.41
N ALA A 17 39.71 74.67 -77.12
CA ALA A 17 40.24 75.05 -75.80
C ALA A 17 39.32 74.55 -74.68
N ASN A 18 39.88 73.78 -73.75
CA ASN A 18 39.24 73.23 -72.54
C ASN A 18 38.04 72.29 -72.75
N ASN A 19 37.71 71.91 -73.99
CA ASN A 19 36.52 71.10 -74.29
C ASN A 19 36.87 69.77 -74.97
N GLY A 20 38.10 69.27 -74.78
CA GLY A 20 38.54 67.99 -75.35
C GLY A 20 38.65 68.03 -76.87
N LEU A 21 38.12 66.99 -77.51
CA LEU A 21 38.33 66.69 -78.91
C LEU A 21 37.01 66.50 -79.67
N PHE A 22 36.87 67.12 -80.83
CA PHE A 22 35.71 66.96 -81.71
C PHE A 22 36.09 66.22 -82.98
N ARG A 23 35.26 65.26 -83.39
CA ARG A 23 35.35 64.56 -84.68
C ARG A 23 34.18 64.93 -85.58
N TYR A 24 34.46 65.33 -86.81
CA TYR A 24 33.46 65.54 -87.87
C TYR A 24 33.60 64.48 -88.96
N ASN A 25 32.53 63.74 -89.20
CA ASN A 25 32.49 62.64 -90.19
C ASN A 25 31.86 63.05 -91.53
N GLY A 26 31.71 64.35 -91.79
CA GLY A 26 30.98 64.88 -92.95
C GLY A 26 29.47 65.04 -92.75
N LYS A 27 28.91 64.60 -91.60
CA LYS A 27 27.48 64.77 -91.26
C LYS A 27 27.27 65.42 -89.89
N GLU A 28 27.99 64.97 -88.86
CA GLU A 28 27.81 65.41 -87.48
C GLU A 28 29.13 65.58 -86.73
N PHE A 29 29.10 66.33 -85.63
CA PHE A 29 30.22 66.48 -84.69
C PHE A 29 30.03 65.60 -83.46
N ILE A 30 31.04 64.80 -83.12
CA ILE A 30 31.08 63.95 -81.92
C ILE A 30 32.14 64.52 -80.97
N ASN A 31 31.77 64.75 -79.71
CA ASN A 31 32.66 65.27 -78.67
C ASN A 31 33.24 64.11 -77.84
N PHE A 32 34.55 64.16 -77.58
CA PHE A 32 35.28 63.27 -76.71
C PHE A 32 35.94 64.07 -75.58
N ASN A 33 35.61 63.70 -74.34
CA ASN A 33 36.09 64.30 -73.11
C ASN A 33 36.44 63.21 -72.07
N GLU A 34 36.79 63.62 -70.85
CA GLU A 34 37.13 62.73 -69.73
C GLU A 34 36.06 61.69 -69.35
N GLU A 35 34.78 62.01 -69.51
CA GLU A 35 33.68 61.07 -69.26
C GLU A 35 33.57 60.01 -70.35
N ASN A 36 34.05 60.31 -71.56
CA ASN A 36 33.96 59.47 -72.76
C ASN A 36 35.30 58.80 -73.14
N GLY A 37 36.26 58.79 -72.22
CA GLY A 37 37.48 57.98 -72.31
C GLY A 37 38.76 58.73 -72.66
N LEU A 38 38.69 60.02 -73.00
CA LEU A 38 39.90 60.86 -73.12
C LEU A 38 40.51 61.05 -71.72
N LYS A 39 41.84 61.07 -71.52
CA LYS A 39 42.36 61.23 -70.16
C LYS A 39 42.40 62.66 -69.66
N ASN A 40 42.59 63.60 -70.56
CA ASN A 40 42.65 65.02 -70.20
C ASN A 40 41.99 65.88 -71.28
N ASN A 41 41.05 66.72 -70.85
CA ASN A 41 40.30 67.62 -71.75
C ASN A 41 41.15 68.76 -72.35
N PHE A 42 42.33 69.03 -71.79
CA PHE A 42 43.26 70.07 -72.24
C PHE A 42 44.22 69.54 -73.31
N VAL A 43 43.71 69.42 -74.53
CA VAL A 43 44.48 68.95 -75.69
C VAL A 43 45.31 70.08 -76.29
N GLN A 44 46.63 69.98 -76.21
CA GLN A 44 47.59 70.97 -76.74
C GLN A 44 48.13 70.61 -78.13
N GLY A 45 48.07 69.34 -78.53
CA GLY A 45 48.53 68.92 -79.85
C GLY A 45 47.69 67.77 -80.40
N LEU A 46 47.48 67.79 -81.71
CA LEU A 46 46.87 66.70 -82.47
C LEU A 46 47.77 66.32 -83.64
N THR A 47 48.01 65.02 -83.78
CA THR A 47 48.69 64.43 -84.93
C THR A 47 48.10 63.05 -85.24
N THR A 48 48.61 62.35 -86.24
CA THR A 48 48.20 60.98 -86.57
C THR A 48 49.39 60.03 -86.55
N ASP A 49 49.22 58.77 -86.20
CA ASP A 49 50.29 57.76 -86.42
C ASP A 49 50.48 57.41 -87.91
N LEU A 50 51.32 56.42 -88.23
CA LEU A 50 51.50 55.92 -89.61
C LEU A 50 50.24 55.22 -90.16
N MET A 51 49.39 54.68 -89.28
CA MET A 51 48.14 54.00 -89.65
C MET A 51 46.97 54.99 -89.77
N GLY A 52 47.20 56.28 -89.53
CA GLY A 52 46.21 57.34 -89.55
C GLY A 52 45.30 57.39 -88.31
N ASN A 53 45.68 56.73 -87.22
CA ASN A 53 44.99 56.86 -85.93
C ASN A 53 45.33 58.23 -85.30
N PRO A 54 44.33 58.97 -84.79
CA PRO A 54 44.57 60.20 -84.05
C PRO A 54 45.43 59.97 -82.80
N ILE A 55 46.41 60.84 -82.60
CA ILE A 55 47.24 60.92 -81.41
C ILE A 55 47.03 62.29 -80.78
N ILE A 56 46.60 62.25 -79.54
CA ILE A 56 46.18 63.39 -78.74
C ILE A 56 47.25 63.65 -77.68
N ILE A 57 47.79 64.86 -77.69
CA ILE A 57 48.87 65.26 -76.80
C ILE A 57 48.31 66.23 -75.77
N SER A 58 48.45 65.87 -74.49
CA SER A 58 48.04 66.66 -73.33
C SER A 58 49.19 66.81 -72.32
N ASN A 59 48.97 67.59 -71.26
CA ASN A 59 49.94 67.73 -70.17
C ASN A 59 50.17 66.42 -69.40
N GLU A 60 49.15 65.58 -69.25
CA GLU A 60 49.23 64.36 -68.44
C GLU A 60 49.88 63.19 -69.18
N GLY A 61 49.82 63.21 -70.51
CA GLY A 61 50.36 62.18 -71.35
C GLY A 61 49.72 62.20 -72.73
N ILE A 62 49.71 61.04 -73.37
CA ILE A 62 49.26 60.89 -74.74
C ILE A 62 48.15 59.86 -74.81
N ASP A 63 47.05 60.25 -75.44
CA ASP A 63 45.98 59.34 -75.79
C ASP A 63 46.10 58.98 -77.28
N LYS A 64 46.09 57.69 -77.60
CA LYS A 64 45.99 57.18 -78.97
C LYS A 64 44.58 56.67 -79.19
N TYR A 65 43.89 57.20 -80.21
CA TYR A 65 42.56 56.72 -80.57
C TYR A 65 42.66 55.62 -81.62
N ILE A 66 42.37 54.38 -81.24
CA ILE A 66 42.37 53.26 -82.18
C ILE A 66 41.05 53.29 -82.96
N THR A 67 41.11 53.70 -84.23
CA THR A 67 39.90 53.89 -85.06
C THR A 67 39.14 52.57 -85.30
N LYS A 68 39.83 51.42 -85.31
CA LYS A 68 39.21 50.10 -85.51
C LYS A 68 38.29 49.70 -84.36
N ASP A 69 38.74 49.90 -83.11
CA ASP A 69 38.03 49.44 -81.91
C ASP A 69 37.25 50.58 -81.23
N SER A 70 37.42 51.82 -81.72
CA SER A 70 36.83 53.04 -81.16
C SER A 70 37.19 53.27 -79.68
N THR A 71 38.38 52.83 -79.26
CA THR A 71 38.89 52.94 -77.89
C THR A 71 40.07 53.92 -77.81
N PHE A 72 40.24 54.53 -76.63
CA PHE A 72 41.43 55.29 -76.29
C PHE A 72 42.43 54.41 -75.54
N GLU A 73 43.69 54.42 -75.99
CA GLU A 73 44.81 53.86 -75.27
C GLU A 73 45.66 54.99 -74.72
N TYR A 74 45.80 55.04 -73.39
CA TYR A 74 46.54 56.09 -72.70
C TYR A 74 47.97 55.67 -72.37
N GLN A 75 48.91 56.56 -72.64
CA GLN A 75 50.31 56.45 -72.25
C GLN A 75 50.72 57.66 -71.40
N GLY A 76 50.87 57.43 -70.09
CA GLY A 76 51.27 58.43 -69.10
C GLY A 76 52.54 58.03 -68.33
N GLU A 77 52.49 58.10 -66.99
CA GLU A 77 53.65 57.97 -66.11
C GLU A 77 54.37 56.61 -66.24
N ALA A 78 53.61 55.52 -66.30
CA ALA A 78 54.17 54.17 -66.45
C ALA A 78 54.94 53.97 -67.77
N ALA A 79 54.67 54.79 -68.79
CA ALA A 79 55.38 54.79 -70.06
C ALA A 79 56.56 55.80 -70.09
N GLY A 80 56.75 56.57 -69.02
CA GLY A 80 57.75 57.64 -68.94
C GLY A 80 57.34 58.94 -69.65
N VAL A 81 56.05 59.10 -69.95
CA VAL A 81 55.50 60.20 -70.79
C VAL A 81 54.57 61.13 -69.98
N ALA A 82 54.63 61.10 -68.64
CA ALA A 82 53.85 62.01 -67.81
C ALA A 82 54.49 63.40 -67.68
N TYR A 83 53.63 64.41 -67.52
CA TYR A 83 54.01 65.82 -67.29
C TYR A 83 54.85 66.42 -68.42
N LEU A 84 54.42 66.19 -69.67
CA LEU A 84 55.15 66.64 -70.85
C LEU A 84 55.26 68.17 -70.97
N GLU A 85 54.32 68.94 -70.40
CA GLU A 85 54.13 70.38 -70.67
C GLU A 85 54.31 70.75 -72.16
N PRO A 86 53.52 70.16 -73.08
CA PRO A 86 53.64 70.45 -74.51
C PRO A 86 53.32 71.91 -74.83
N ASN A 87 54.15 72.52 -75.68
CA ASN A 87 53.81 73.81 -76.28
C ASN A 87 52.66 73.63 -77.29
N LEU A 88 51.75 74.60 -77.34
CA LEU A 88 50.54 74.52 -78.18
C LEU A 88 50.92 74.27 -79.65
N ASN A 89 50.39 73.19 -80.22
CA ASN A 89 50.64 72.70 -81.58
C ASN A 89 52.11 72.46 -81.96
N ALA A 90 53.03 72.40 -80.98
CA ALA A 90 54.42 72.07 -81.23
C ALA A 90 54.58 70.56 -81.41
N ASN A 91 53.96 69.98 -82.43
CA ASN A 91 54.12 68.57 -82.76
C ASN A 91 54.42 68.38 -84.26
N TYR A 92 55.25 67.39 -84.57
CA TYR A 92 55.62 67.06 -85.94
C TYR A 92 55.81 65.56 -86.10
N LYS A 93 55.26 65.00 -87.17
CA LYS A 93 55.46 63.61 -87.57
C LYS A 93 56.56 63.50 -88.62
N ASP A 94 57.61 62.73 -88.32
CA ASP A 94 58.65 62.43 -89.30
C ASP A 94 58.24 61.33 -90.29
N LYS A 95 59.02 61.17 -91.37
CA LYS A 95 58.76 60.16 -92.42
C LYS A 95 58.80 58.71 -91.92
N ASN A 96 59.42 58.47 -90.76
CA ASN A 96 59.52 57.15 -90.16
C ASN A 96 58.37 56.88 -89.16
N GLY A 97 57.43 57.82 -89.01
CA GLY A 97 56.30 57.68 -88.10
C GLY A 97 56.58 58.05 -86.65
N ASN A 98 57.76 58.61 -86.34
CA ASN A 98 57.99 59.12 -84.99
C ASN A 98 57.30 60.46 -84.82
N ILE A 99 56.81 60.68 -83.61
CA ILE A 99 56.12 61.91 -83.22
C ILE A 99 57.07 62.70 -82.34
N TRP A 100 57.38 63.90 -82.80
CA TRP A 100 58.21 64.85 -82.09
C TRP A 100 57.31 65.89 -81.44
N ILE A 101 57.47 66.08 -80.15
CA ILE A 101 56.68 67.01 -79.34
C ILE A 101 57.64 68.03 -78.74
N GLY A 102 57.44 69.30 -79.07
CA GLY A 102 58.12 70.43 -78.44
C GLY A 102 57.44 70.73 -77.10
N THR A 103 58.23 70.71 -76.03
CA THR A 103 57.79 70.98 -74.67
C THR A 103 58.45 72.26 -74.15
N ALA A 104 57.97 72.79 -73.02
CA ALA A 104 58.63 73.91 -72.35
C ALA A 104 60.11 73.61 -72.01
N ASN A 105 60.44 72.33 -71.82
CA ASN A 105 61.75 71.86 -71.35
C ASN A 105 62.61 71.17 -72.45
N GLY A 106 62.21 71.24 -73.72
CA GLY A 106 62.98 70.68 -74.83
C GLY A 106 62.12 70.00 -75.90
N MET A 107 62.58 68.85 -76.40
CA MET A 107 61.86 68.08 -77.41
C MET A 107 61.83 66.60 -77.03
N VAL A 108 60.65 65.99 -77.06
CA VAL A 108 60.42 64.57 -76.78
C VAL A 108 60.15 63.86 -78.09
N LYS A 109 60.86 62.75 -78.34
CA LYS A 109 60.63 61.86 -79.48
C LYS A 109 59.92 60.61 -79.01
N ILE A 110 58.80 60.28 -79.65
CA ILE A 110 58.01 59.09 -79.36
C ILE A 110 58.00 58.20 -80.58
N ASN A 111 58.43 56.96 -80.36
CA ASN A 111 58.42 55.94 -81.40
C ASN A 111 57.05 55.25 -81.41
N SER A 112 56.16 55.68 -82.30
CA SER A 112 54.81 55.11 -82.44
C SER A 112 54.81 53.71 -83.08
N ALA A 113 55.96 53.24 -83.59
CA ALA A 113 56.06 51.99 -84.35
C ALA A 113 56.50 50.75 -83.53
N ILE A 114 56.88 50.90 -82.26
CA ILE A 114 57.26 49.77 -81.41
C ILE A 114 56.04 49.33 -80.59
N ASN A 115 55.33 48.31 -81.07
CA ASN A 115 54.14 47.76 -80.43
C ASN A 115 54.34 46.29 -80.03
N ASP A 116 55.44 45.99 -79.33
CA ASP A 116 55.68 44.68 -78.71
C ASP A 116 55.55 44.81 -77.18
N SER A 117 54.33 44.75 -76.66
CA SER A 117 54.10 44.55 -75.23
C SER A 117 54.46 43.10 -74.86
N LEU A 118 55.59 42.89 -74.21
CA LEU A 118 55.89 41.63 -73.52
C LEU A 118 54.86 41.41 -72.39
N GLU A 119 53.87 40.54 -72.61
CA GLU A 119 52.95 40.09 -71.56
C GLU A 119 53.72 39.23 -70.53
N VAL A 120 54.22 39.86 -69.46
CA VAL A 120 54.64 39.15 -68.26
C VAL A 120 53.39 38.90 -67.42
N LEU A 121 53.08 37.65 -67.10
CA LEU A 121 51.93 37.28 -66.25
C LEU A 121 52.38 37.10 -64.77
N PRO A 122 51.54 37.46 -63.78
CA PRO A 122 51.86 37.23 -62.37
C PRO A 122 51.92 35.73 -62.04
N LYS A 123 52.91 35.32 -61.24
CA LYS A 123 53.01 33.95 -60.72
C LYS A 123 52.41 33.87 -59.32
N ILE A 124 51.51 32.91 -59.10
CA ILE A 124 50.86 32.64 -57.80
C ILE A 124 51.44 31.35 -57.22
N PHE A 125 51.64 31.31 -55.91
CA PHE A 125 51.99 30.07 -55.20
C PHE A 125 51.40 30.03 -53.80
N ILE A 126 51.10 28.82 -53.33
CA ILE A 126 50.74 28.53 -51.95
C ILE A 126 52.01 28.52 -51.10
N THR A 127 52.15 29.50 -50.20
CA THR A 127 53.36 29.68 -49.39
C THR A 127 53.43 28.76 -48.19
N LYS A 128 52.28 28.45 -47.58
CA LYS A 128 52.24 27.66 -46.34
C LYS A 128 50.92 26.90 -46.19
N LYS A 129 51.03 25.64 -45.79
CA LYS A 129 49.90 24.75 -45.46
C LYS A 129 50.03 24.38 -43.98
N SER A 130 48.95 24.51 -43.21
CA SER A 130 48.96 24.18 -41.77
C SER A 130 47.77 23.30 -41.39
N ILE A 131 47.97 22.41 -40.41
CA ILE A 131 46.92 21.61 -39.75
C ILE A 131 46.90 22.00 -38.29
N PHE A 132 45.74 22.41 -37.76
CA PHE A 132 45.63 22.90 -36.36
C PHE A 132 46.77 23.86 -35.96
N PHE A 133 47.11 24.80 -36.84
CA PHE A 133 48.16 25.80 -36.66
C PHE A 133 49.62 25.28 -36.72
N GLU A 134 49.85 23.97 -36.86
CA GLU A 134 51.18 23.40 -37.13
C GLU A 134 51.47 23.34 -38.63
N THR A 135 52.68 23.74 -39.02
CA THR A 135 53.10 23.80 -40.43
C THR A 135 53.36 22.40 -40.97
N ILE A 136 52.80 22.09 -42.14
CA ILE A 136 53.12 20.87 -42.87
C ILE A 136 54.43 21.14 -43.64
N LEU A 137 55.52 20.48 -43.26
CA LEU A 137 56.84 20.64 -43.89
C LEU A 137 57.06 19.70 -45.09
N GLU A 138 56.21 18.68 -45.28
CA GLU A 138 56.32 17.67 -46.34
C GLU A 138 55.17 17.77 -47.37
N GLU A 139 55.31 17.14 -48.54
CA GLU A 139 54.24 16.96 -49.54
C GLU A 139 53.15 15.95 -49.09
N ARG A 140 52.70 16.10 -47.84
CA ARG A 140 51.71 15.23 -47.25
C ARG A 140 50.33 15.58 -47.78
N ASN A 141 49.81 14.70 -48.63
CA ASN A 141 48.49 14.88 -49.27
C ASN A 141 47.41 13.95 -48.68
N VAL A 142 47.71 13.18 -47.63
CA VAL A 142 46.76 12.26 -46.97
C VAL A 142 46.70 12.47 -45.46
N PHE A 143 45.50 12.83 -44.98
CA PHE A 143 45.22 13.16 -43.58
C PHE A 143 44.35 12.11 -42.90
N LYS A 144 44.54 11.92 -41.60
CA LYS A 144 43.73 11.05 -40.74
C LYS A 144 42.41 11.74 -40.45
N TYR A 145 41.39 10.98 -40.06
CA TYR A 145 40.07 11.51 -39.69
C TYR A 145 40.09 12.68 -38.68
N LYS A 146 41.07 12.69 -37.77
CA LYS A 146 41.22 13.74 -36.74
C LYS A 146 41.81 15.05 -37.30
N GLU A 147 42.53 14.99 -38.41
CA GLU A 147 43.28 16.11 -39.03
C GLU A 147 42.40 16.85 -40.06
N LYS A 148 41.27 17.39 -39.59
CA LYS A 148 40.20 17.96 -40.43
C LYS A 148 40.10 19.49 -40.40
N HIS A 149 41.15 20.16 -39.94
CA HIS A 149 41.23 21.62 -39.83
C HIS A 149 42.49 22.10 -40.56
N LEU A 150 42.32 22.69 -41.75
CA LEU A 150 43.41 23.07 -42.64
C LEU A 150 43.41 24.57 -42.92
N THR A 151 44.60 25.17 -42.91
CA THR A 151 44.82 26.58 -43.26
C THR A 151 45.80 26.69 -44.43
N PHE A 152 45.45 27.51 -45.43
CA PHE A 152 46.26 27.77 -46.62
C PHE A 152 46.66 29.23 -46.66
N ASN A 153 47.96 29.49 -46.86
CA ASN A 153 48.52 30.81 -47.14
C ASN A 153 49.02 30.86 -48.57
N TYR A 154 48.83 31.98 -49.26
CA TYR A 154 49.16 32.14 -50.68
C TYR A 154 49.60 33.57 -51.00
N THR A 155 50.41 33.73 -52.04
CA THR A 155 50.84 35.05 -52.52
C THR A 155 51.04 35.04 -54.03
N ALA A 156 50.84 36.19 -54.66
CA ALA A 156 51.22 36.43 -56.06
C ALA A 156 52.42 37.37 -56.14
N LEU A 157 53.33 37.11 -57.09
CA LEU A 157 54.44 38.00 -57.42
C LEU A 157 54.08 38.81 -58.65
N TRP A 158 53.94 40.12 -58.47
CA TRP A 158 53.69 41.10 -59.51
C TRP A 158 54.57 42.33 -59.24
N TYR A 159 55.57 42.56 -60.10
CA TYR A 159 56.55 43.65 -59.94
C TYR A 159 56.35 44.81 -60.93
N ALA A 160 55.44 44.66 -61.90
CA ALA A 160 55.29 45.59 -63.03
C ALA A 160 54.37 46.79 -62.75
N SER A 161 53.50 46.72 -61.74
CA SER A 161 52.60 47.83 -61.36
C SER A 161 52.33 47.82 -59.85
N SER A 162 52.11 49.00 -59.27
CA SER A 162 51.86 49.25 -57.84
C SER A 162 50.39 49.11 -57.41
N GLU A 163 49.47 48.68 -58.30
CA GLU A 163 48.06 48.48 -57.94
C GLU A 163 47.81 47.22 -57.09
N GLU A 164 46.80 47.27 -56.21
CA GLU A 164 46.45 46.18 -55.28
C GLU A 164 45.97 44.91 -56.00
N ILE A 165 46.69 43.81 -55.76
CA ILE A 165 46.37 42.47 -56.25
C ILE A 165 45.16 41.89 -55.49
N LYS A 166 44.18 41.35 -56.22
CA LYS A 166 42.98 40.70 -55.65
C LYS A 166 43.03 39.18 -55.82
N TYR A 167 42.54 38.44 -54.81
CA TYR A 167 42.49 36.98 -54.78
C TYR A 167 41.05 36.46 -54.75
N ARG A 168 40.85 35.25 -55.27
CA ARG A 168 39.68 34.40 -55.00
C ARG A 168 40.11 32.96 -54.84
N TYR A 169 39.39 32.17 -54.06
CA TYR A 169 39.75 30.77 -53.80
C TYR A 169 38.51 29.87 -53.74
N LYS A 170 38.74 28.58 -53.92
CA LYS A 170 37.72 27.52 -53.86
C LYS A 170 38.34 26.22 -53.34
N LEU A 171 37.63 25.51 -52.46
CA LEU A 171 37.92 24.13 -52.11
C LEU A 171 36.96 23.17 -52.83
N GLU A 172 37.40 22.59 -53.94
CA GLU A 172 36.62 21.59 -54.66
C GLU A 172 36.38 20.36 -53.80
N GLY A 173 35.13 19.87 -53.82
CA GLY A 173 34.64 18.82 -52.92
C GLY A 173 34.00 19.35 -51.62
N TYR A 174 34.13 20.65 -51.32
CA TYR A 174 33.52 21.30 -50.15
C TYR A 174 32.71 22.55 -50.52
N ASP A 175 33.30 23.50 -51.25
CA ASP A 175 32.63 24.73 -51.68
C ASP A 175 31.78 24.52 -52.94
N LEU A 176 30.58 25.13 -52.97
CA LEU A 176 29.70 25.09 -54.14
C LEU A 176 30.22 25.99 -55.29
N ASP A 177 30.66 27.22 -54.99
CA ASP A 177 31.19 28.19 -55.96
C ASP A 177 32.43 28.94 -55.41
N TRP A 178 33.04 29.81 -56.21
CA TRP A 178 34.17 30.65 -55.80
C TRP A 178 33.80 31.59 -54.66
N ASN A 179 34.70 31.74 -53.69
CA ASN A 179 34.54 32.70 -52.60
C ASN A 179 34.68 34.15 -53.10
N ALA A 180 34.15 35.10 -52.32
CA ALA A 180 34.19 36.52 -52.64
C ALA A 180 35.63 37.04 -52.78
N THR A 181 35.81 38.04 -53.64
CA THR A 181 37.12 38.66 -53.90
C THR A 181 37.70 39.27 -52.63
N THR A 182 38.94 38.91 -52.30
CA THR A 182 39.63 39.32 -51.08
C THR A 182 41.06 39.78 -51.36
N THR A 183 41.60 40.65 -50.51
CA THR A 183 43.03 41.00 -50.46
C THR A 183 43.79 40.16 -49.44
N LEU A 184 43.08 39.35 -48.63
CA LEU A 184 43.68 38.46 -47.64
C LEU A 184 44.47 37.34 -48.33
N ARG A 185 45.59 36.97 -47.71
CA ARG A 185 46.54 35.96 -48.19
C ARG A 185 46.43 34.63 -47.44
N MET A 186 45.34 34.42 -46.69
CA MET A 186 45.12 33.24 -45.83
C MET A 186 43.64 32.83 -45.82
N VAL A 187 43.37 31.52 -45.81
CA VAL A 187 42.03 30.93 -45.57
C VAL A 187 42.13 29.68 -44.68
N THR A 188 41.12 29.46 -43.84
CA THR A 188 41.01 28.28 -42.97
C THR A 188 39.69 27.53 -43.19
N TYR A 189 39.78 26.21 -43.41
CA TYR A 189 38.65 25.29 -43.46
C TYR A 189 38.62 24.43 -42.20
N SER A 190 37.51 24.46 -41.48
CA SER A 190 37.31 23.67 -40.25
C SER A 190 36.36 22.51 -40.48
N ASN A 191 36.64 21.38 -39.82
CA ASN A 191 35.77 20.21 -39.77
C ASN A 191 35.41 19.60 -41.15
N ILE A 192 36.40 19.51 -42.05
CA ILE A 192 36.21 18.95 -43.39
C ILE A 192 35.87 17.43 -43.28
N PRO A 193 34.80 16.94 -43.92
CA PRO A 193 34.44 15.52 -43.91
C PRO A 193 35.51 14.61 -44.55
N PRO A 194 35.46 13.29 -44.33
CA PRO A 194 36.33 12.35 -45.04
C PRO A 194 36.00 12.31 -46.54
N GLY A 195 36.96 12.65 -47.38
CA GLY A 195 36.77 12.78 -48.81
C GLY A 195 38.06 13.16 -49.54
N GLU A 196 37.94 13.41 -50.83
CA GLU A 196 39.01 13.92 -51.69
C GLU A 196 38.69 15.38 -52.03
N TYR A 197 39.67 16.26 -51.88
CA TYR A 197 39.51 17.70 -51.98
C TYR A 197 40.64 18.33 -52.79
N LYS A 198 40.35 19.45 -53.47
CA LYS A 198 41.36 20.23 -54.20
C LYS A 198 41.18 21.72 -53.90
N PHE A 199 42.17 22.32 -53.25
CA PHE A 199 42.21 23.76 -52.99
C PHE A 199 42.78 24.49 -54.20
N ILE A 200 42.13 25.56 -54.64
CA ILE A 200 42.53 26.37 -55.80
C ILE A 200 42.45 27.85 -55.42
N VAL A 201 43.48 28.63 -55.76
CA VAL A 201 43.49 30.10 -55.61
C VAL A 201 43.84 30.77 -56.94
N GLN A 202 43.18 31.90 -57.23
CA GLN A 202 43.38 32.68 -58.44
C GLN A 202 43.60 34.15 -58.12
N VAL A 203 44.25 34.86 -59.03
CA VAL A 203 44.61 36.27 -58.89
C VAL A 203 44.04 37.11 -60.01
N ASN A 204 43.70 38.35 -59.69
CA ASN A 204 43.35 39.38 -60.66
C ASN A 204 44.30 40.57 -60.47
N TYR A 205 44.98 40.98 -61.54
CA TYR A 205 45.77 42.20 -61.61
C TYR A 205 45.08 43.18 -62.56
N SER A 206 45.02 44.46 -62.17
CA SER A 206 44.53 45.58 -62.99
C SER A 206 43.16 45.37 -63.66
N GLY A 207 42.20 44.74 -62.97
CA GLY A 207 40.81 44.59 -63.45
C GLY A 207 40.61 43.59 -64.60
N GLY A 208 41.63 42.80 -64.93
CA GLY A 208 41.64 41.87 -66.07
C GLY A 208 40.98 40.50 -65.82
N LYS A 209 41.47 39.47 -66.50
CA LYS A 209 41.03 38.06 -66.31
C LYS A 209 41.60 37.47 -65.03
N TRP A 210 40.87 36.53 -64.43
CA TRP A 210 41.37 35.73 -63.30
C TRP A 210 42.38 34.70 -63.79
N LEU A 211 43.61 34.79 -63.27
CA LEU A 211 44.70 33.88 -63.60
C LEU A 211 44.91 32.87 -62.47
N GLY A 212 45.31 31.66 -62.85
CA GLY A 212 45.77 30.60 -61.95
C GLY A 212 47.10 30.02 -62.45
N SER A 213 47.77 29.26 -61.60
CA SER A 213 48.99 28.51 -61.94
C SER A 213 48.90 27.09 -61.37
N PRO A 214 49.68 26.11 -61.87
CA PRO A 214 49.78 24.80 -61.22
C PRO A 214 50.19 24.91 -59.74
N ASP A 215 51.02 25.89 -59.40
CA ASP A 215 51.47 26.19 -58.03
C ASP A 215 50.38 26.84 -57.14
N SER A 216 49.23 27.19 -57.73
CA SER A 216 48.06 27.73 -57.01
C SER A 216 47.03 26.65 -56.66
N GLU A 217 47.38 25.37 -56.80
CA GLU A 217 46.49 24.23 -56.54
C GLU A 217 47.10 23.26 -55.50
N PHE A 218 46.25 22.65 -54.66
CA PHE A 218 46.66 21.61 -53.72
C PHE A 218 45.58 20.55 -53.52
N ALA A 219 45.85 19.32 -53.97
CA ALA A 219 44.96 18.17 -53.80
C ALA A 219 45.31 17.37 -52.53
N PHE A 220 44.30 17.00 -51.74
CA PHE A 220 44.47 16.18 -50.54
C PHE A 220 43.26 15.28 -50.24
N ARG A 221 43.49 14.25 -49.42
CA ARG A 221 42.45 13.28 -49.01
C ARG A 221 42.40 13.07 -47.50
N ILE A 222 41.20 13.08 -46.92
CA ILE A 222 40.96 12.75 -45.51
C ILE A 222 40.44 11.30 -45.42
N LYS A 223 41.15 10.41 -44.69
CA LYS A 223 40.79 8.99 -44.53
C LYS A 223 39.51 8.82 -43.71
N LYS A 224 38.64 7.88 -44.12
CA LYS A 224 37.51 7.39 -43.32
C LYS A 224 38.00 6.67 -42.05
N PRO A 225 37.32 6.81 -40.90
CA PRO A 225 37.69 6.12 -39.67
C PRO A 225 37.43 4.60 -39.73
N PHE A 226 38.16 3.81 -38.94
CA PHE A 226 38.12 2.34 -39.03
C PHE A 226 36.73 1.73 -38.72
N TRP A 227 35.92 2.38 -37.87
CA TRP A 227 34.57 1.91 -37.53
C TRP A 227 33.53 2.14 -38.64
N GLN A 228 33.87 2.90 -39.69
CA GLN A 228 33.03 3.10 -40.88
C GLN A 228 33.46 2.20 -42.05
N THR A 229 34.29 1.18 -41.80
CA THR A 229 34.73 0.23 -42.83
C THR A 229 33.79 -0.98 -42.92
N ILE A 230 33.61 -1.50 -44.14
CA ILE A 230 32.66 -2.60 -44.41
C ILE A 230 32.98 -3.84 -43.56
N TRP A 231 34.25 -4.22 -43.42
CA TRP A 231 34.62 -5.41 -42.65
C TRP A 231 34.32 -5.28 -41.15
N PHE A 232 34.48 -4.07 -40.58
CA PHE A 232 34.22 -3.82 -39.16
C PHE A 232 32.72 -3.84 -38.85
N ILE A 233 31.90 -3.33 -39.78
CA ILE A 233 30.45 -3.40 -39.68
C ILE A 233 30.01 -4.87 -39.76
N LEU A 234 30.53 -5.64 -40.74
CA LEU A 234 30.23 -7.06 -40.89
C LEU A 234 30.68 -7.89 -39.67
N SER A 235 31.86 -7.65 -39.12
CA SER A 235 32.33 -8.37 -37.93
C SER A 235 31.49 -8.02 -36.69
N SER A 236 31.04 -6.78 -36.56
CA SER A 236 30.14 -6.34 -35.49
C SER A 236 28.77 -7.00 -35.59
N ILE A 237 28.21 -7.13 -36.81
CA ILE A 237 26.95 -7.85 -37.06
C ILE A 237 27.09 -9.34 -36.70
N ILE A 238 28.19 -9.99 -37.12
CA ILE A 238 28.46 -11.40 -36.81
C ILE A 238 28.58 -11.61 -35.29
N LEU A 239 29.29 -10.72 -34.59
CA LEU A 239 29.43 -10.78 -33.13
C LEU A 239 28.06 -10.70 -32.44
N ILE A 240 27.20 -9.78 -32.88
CA ILE A 240 25.83 -9.64 -32.35
C ILE A 240 25.02 -10.92 -32.60
N LEU A 241 25.09 -11.50 -33.79
CA LEU A 241 24.38 -12.74 -34.12
C LEU A 241 24.86 -13.92 -33.26
N ILE A 242 26.18 -14.04 -33.02
CA ILE A 242 26.75 -15.06 -32.13
C ILE A 242 26.29 -14.84 -30.69
N SER A 243 26.29 -13.61 -30.19
CA SER A 243 25.81 -13.29 -28.85
C SER A 243 24.32 -13.62 -28.68
N ILE A 244 23.48 -13.30 -29.67
CA ILE A 244 22.05 -13.65 -29.67
C ILE A 244 21.89 -15.18 -29.68
N PHE A 245 22.64 -15.89 -30.52
CA PHE A 245 22.58 -17.35 -30.61
C PHE A 245 22.99 -18.02 -29.27
N LEU A 246 24.09 -17.57 -28.66
CA LEU A 246 24.55 -18.06 -27.36
C LEU A 246 23.53 -17.77 -26.25
N TYR A 247 22.92 -16.58 -26.26
CA TYR A 247 21.87 -16.21 -25.32
C TYR A 247 20.63 -17.12 -25.47
N ILE A 248 20.15 -17.36 -26.69
CA ILE A 248 19.02 -18.26 -26.95
C ILE A 248 19.33 -19.67 -26.47
N LYS A 249 20.52 -20.19 -26.78
CA LYS A 249 20.94 -21.54 -26.36
C LYS A 249 21.03 -21.67 -24.83
N ALA A 250 21.58 -20.66 -24.15
CA ALA A 250 21.64 -20.61 -22.69
C ALA A 250 20.23 -20.53 -22.07
N ARG A 251 19.35 -19.71 -22.63
CA ARG A 251 17.96 -19.57 -22.18
C ARG A 251 17.17 -20.87 -22.35
N LEU A 252 17.33 -21.57 -23.47
CA LEU A 252 16.70 -22.87 -23.72
C LEU A 252 17.15 -23.94 -22.72
N LYS A 253 18.45 -23.98 -22.40
CA LYS A 253 18.98 -24.92 -21.39
C LYS A 253 18.45 -24.63 -19.99
N LYS A 254 18.34 -23.34 -19.62
CA LYS A 254 17.74 -22.92 -18.35
C LYS A 254 16.26 -23.33 -18.27
N LEU A 255 15.49 -23.06 -19.32
CA LEU A 255 14.07 -23.40 -19.39
C LEU A 255 13.81 -24.91 -19.20
N LYS A 256 14.67 -25.76 -19.78
CA LYS A 256 14.56 -27.21 -19.63
C LYS A 256 14.84 -27.69 -18.19
N ARG A 257 15.86 -27.12 -17.53
CA ARG A 257 16.17 -27.42 -16.12
C ARG A 257 15.05 -26.98 -15.19
N ASP A 258 14.53 -25.78 -15.39
CA ASP A 258 13.45 -25.24 -14.56
C ASP A 258 12.19 -26.11 -14.70
N LYS A 259 11.91 -26.64 -15.91
CA LYS A 259 10.82 -27.60 -16.14
C LYS A 259 11.02 -28.93 -15.40
N GLU A 260 12.22 -29.50 -15.44
CA GLU A 260 12.53 -30.78 -14.77
C GLU A 260 12.42 -30.64 -13.24
N ILE A 261 12.93 -29.54 -12.67
CA ILE A 261 12.81 -29.24 -11.23
C ILE A 261 11.33 -29.09 -10.85
N LEU A 262 10.55 -28.37 -11.67
CA LEU A 262 9.12 -28.19 -11.44
C LEU A 262 8.35 -29.51 -11.49
N GLU A 263 8.63 -30.39 -12.45
CA GLU A 263 7.99 -31.71 -12.55
C GLU A 263 8.32 -32.60 -11.34
N GLU A 264 9.55 -32.52 -10.83
CA GLU A 264 9.95 -33.24 -9.61
C GLU A 264 9.24 -32.68 -8.37
N GLU A 265 9.14 -31.35 -8.25
CA GLU A 265 8.44 -30.70 -7.14
C GLU A 265 6.93 -31.01 -7.16
N VAL A 266 6.28 -30.95 -8.32
CA VAL A 266 4.88 -31.34 -8.49
C VAL A 266 4.68 -32.81 -8.09
N ARG A 267 5.60 -33.71 -8.48
CA ARG A 267 5.51 -35.13 -8.08
C ARG A 267 5.64 -35.31 -6.56
N LYS A 268 6.58 -34.60 -5.92
CA LYS A 268 6.74 -34.62 -4.45
C LYS A 268 5.49 -34.12 -3.75
N ARG A 269 4.96 -32.95 -4.15
CA ARG A 269 3.73 -32.39 -3.58
C ARG A 269 2.51 -33.28 -3.83
N THR A 270 2.41 -33.91 -4.99
CA THR A 270 1.29 -34.82 -5.29
C THR A 270 1.34 -36.07 -4.41
N ALA A 271 2.54 -36.61 -4.14
CA ALA A 271 2.73 -37.74 -3.22
C ALA A 271 2.42 -37.35 -1.77
N GLU A 272 2.87 -36.17 -1.33
CA GLU A 272 2.60 -35.64 0.01
C GLU A 272 1.11 -35.40 0.24
N ILE A 273 0.41 -34.78 -0.73
CA ILE A 273 -1.04 -34.58 -0.67
C ILE A 273 -1.77 -35.92 -0.59
N ARG A 274 -1.31 -36.94 -1.34
CA ARG A 274 -1.92 -38.27 -1.30
C ARG A 274 -1.77 -38.92 0.08
N HIS A 275 -0.59 -38.83 0.68
CA HIS A 275 -0.35 -39.32 2.04
C HIS A 275 -1.23 -38.59 3.07
N GLN A 276 -1.28 -37.25 3.01
CA GLN A 276 -2.15 -36.46 3.90
C GLN A 276 -3.63 -36.82 3.71
N LYS A 277 -4.06 -37.07 2.47
CA LYS A 277 -5.43 -37.49 2.20
C LYS A 277 -5.75 -38.86 2.82
N GLU A 278 -4.86 -39.83 2.67
CA GLU A 278 -5.01 -41.18 3.27
C GLU A 278 -5.05 -41.09 4.81
N GLU A 279 -4.22 -40.24 5.42
CA GLU A 279 -4.23 -39.98 6.87
C GLU A 279 -5.54 -39.31 7.35
N ILE A 280 -6.05 -38.33 6.59
CA ILE A 280 -7.33 -37.67 6.87
C ILE A 280 -8.50 -38.65 6.75
N GLU A 281 -8.49 -39.53 5.74
CA GLU A 281 -9.53 -40.56 5.58
C GLU A 281 -9.53 -41.53 6.76
N ALA A 282 -8.36 -41.99 7.23
CA ALA A 282 -8.26 -42.85 8.40
C ALA A 282 -8.75 -42.16 9.70
N GLN A 283 -8.38 -40.89 9.92
CA GLN A 283 -8.87 -40.12 11.07
C GLN A 283 -10.38 -39.92 11.02
N ARG A 284 -10.94 -39.68 9.83
CA ARG A 284 -12.38 -39.52 9.66
C ARG A 284 -13.12 -40.79 10.05
N ASP A 285 -12.66 -41.96 9.60
CA ASP A 285 -13.29 -43.24 9.91
C ASP A 285 -13.22 -43.54 11.42
N GLU A 286 -12.12 -43.19 12.09
CA GLU A 286 -11.99 -43.31 13.55
C GLU A 286 -12.96 -42.39 14.29
N ILE A 287 -13.07 -41.12 13.88
CA ILE A 287 -14.01 -40.15 14.46
C ILE A 287 -15.46 -40.62 14.30
N GLU A 288 -15.80 -41.21 13.15
CA GLU A 288 -17.14 -41.72 12.89
C GLU A 288 -17.48 -42.90 13.81
N ALA A 289 -16.53 -43.81 14.04
CA ALA A 289 -16.68 -44.91 15.00
C ALA A 289 -16.83 -44.40 16.45
N GLN A 290 -16.01 -43.43 16.86
CA GLN A 290 -16.11 -42.83 18.20
C GLN A 290 -17.46 -42.13 18.40
N ARG A 291 -17.94 -41.39 17.40
CA ARG A 291 -19.23 -40.71 17.44
C ARG A 291 -20.38 -41.71 17.62
N ASN A 292 -20.35 -42.83 16.89
CA ASN A 292 -21.37 -43.87 17.02
C ASN A 292 -21.38 -44.49 18.42
N HIS A 293 -20.19 -44.77 18.99
CA HIS A 293 -20.08 -45.28 20.35
C HIS A 293 -20.63 -44.30 21.39
N VAL A 294 -20.36 -43.00 21.24
CA VAL A 294 -20.89 -41.96 22.15
C VAL A 294 -22.41 -41.87 22.06
N MET A 295 -22.99 -41.97 20.87
CA MET A 295 -24.44 -41.96 20.69
C MET A 295 -25.10 -43.16 21.39
N GLU A 296 -24.55 -44.37 21.24
CA GLU A 296 -25.06 -45.55 21.94
C GLU A 296 -24.98 -45.42 23.47
N GLN A 297 -23.88 -44.88 24.00
CA GLN A 297 -23.75 -44.63 25.43
C GLN A 297 -24.79 -43.61 25.93
N ARG A 298 -25.00 -42.53 25.18
CA ARG A 298 -25.99 -41.50 25.51
C ARG A 298 -27.40 -42.11 25.58
N ASP A 299 -27.80 -42.88 24.57
CA ASP A 299 -29.13 -43.47 24.51
C ASP A 299 -29.36 -44.48 25.64
N LYS A 300 -28.31 -45.23 26.02
CA LYS A 300 -28.35 -46.12 27.20
C LYS A 300 -28.52 -45.35 28.51
N ILE A 301 -27.80 -44.25 28.69
CA ILE A 301 -27.92 -43.38 29.88
C ILE A 301 -29.31 -42.76 29.95
N GLU A 302 -29.85 -42.28 28.84
CA GLU A 302 -31.19 -41.69 28.78
C GLU A 302 -32.26 -42.71 29.19
N LEU A 303 -32.17 -43.94 28.68
CA LEU A 303 -33.06 -45.02 29.07
C LEU A 303 -32.91 -45.39 30.55
N GLN A 304 -31.68 -45.45 31.08
CA GLN A 304 -31.42 -45.71 32.49
C GLN A 304 -32.02 -44.61 33.39
N ASN A 305 -31.81 -43.35 33.06
CA ASN A 305 -32.40 -42.23 33.79
C ASN A 305 -33.92 -42.28 33.79
N LYS A 306 -34.54 -42.54 32.63
CA LYS A 306 -36.01 -42.70 32.54
C LYS A 306 -36.54 -43.81 33.45
N ASN A 307 -35.86 -44.96 33.48
CA ASN A 307 -36.23 -46.08 34.34
C ASN A 307 -36.05 -45.77 35.83
N ILE A 308 -34.96 -45.08 36.21
CA ILE A 308 -34.71 -44.64 37.58
C ILE A 308 -35.78 -43.63 38.01
N THR A 309 -36.06 -42.61 37.21
CA THR A 309 -37.11 -41.61 37.51
C THR A 309 -38.47 -42.28 37.70
N SER A 310 -38.86 -43.18 36.79
CA SER A 310 -40.14 -43.92 36.90
C SER A 310 -40.22 -44.74 38.19
N SER A 311 -39.09 -45.30 38.64
CA SER A 311 -39.02 -46.07 39.89
C SER A 311 -39.17 -45.17 41.13
N ILE A 312 -38.59 -43.97 41.10
CA ILE A 312 -38.69 -42.99 42.18
C ILE A 312 -40.10 -42.38 42.23
N GLU A 313 -40.72 -42.12 41.07
CA GLU A 313 -42.14 -41.70 41.00
C GLU A 313 -43.07 -42.75 41.61
N TYR A 314 -42.81 -44.04 41.37
CA TYR A 314 -43.54 -45.12 42.01
C TYR A 314 -43.34 -45.11 43.53
N ALA A 315 -42.11 -44.93 44.01
CA ALA A 315 -41.83 -44.78 45.45
C ALA A 315 -42.57 -43.58 46.07
N SER A 316 -42.69 -42.45 45.34
CA SER A 316 -43.46 -41.28 45.78
C SER A 316 -44.95 -41.58 45.96
N ARG A 317 -45.54 -42.41 45.08
CA ARG A 317 -46.93 -42.85 45.26
C ARG A 317 -47.10 -43.68 46.54
N ILE A 318 -46.14 -44.55 46.84
CA ILE A 318 -46.16 -45.33 48.09
C ILE A 318 -46.03 -44.39 49.30
N GLN A 319 -45.05 -43.49 49.30
CA GLN A 319 -44.84 -42.54 50.39
C GLN A 319 -46.09 -41.70 50.67
N ARG A 320 -46.72 -41.14 49.62
CA ARG A 320 -47.96 -40.37 49.74
C ARG A 320 -49.14 -41.18 50.27
N ALA A 321 -49.19 -42.48 50.01
CA ALA A 321 -50.24 -43.35 50.52
C ALA A 321 -50.10 -43.66 52.02
N VAL A 322 -48.90 -43.52 52.58
CA VAL A 322 -48.61 -43.72 54.01
C VAL A 322 -48.81 -42.43 54.81
N LEU A 323 -48.67 -41.26 54.16
CA LEU A 323 -48.99 -39.97 54.79
C LEU A 323 -50.48 -39.86 55.13
N PRO A 324 -50.85 -39.21 56.26
CA PRO A 324 -52.25 -39.06 56.60
C PRO A 324 -52.97 -38.15 55.59
N PRO A 325 -54.17 -38.53 55.11
CA PRO A 325 -54.93 -37.73 54.16
C PRO A 325 -55.33 -36.36 54.75
N LYS A 326 -55.34 -35.32 53.91
CA LYS A 326 -55.64 -33.93 54.32
C LYS A 326 -57.03 -33.77 54.96
N GLU A 327 -57.95 -34.67 54.62
CA GLU A 327 -59.30 -34.73 55.15
C GLU A 327 -59.31 -35.02 56.66
N ILE A 328 -58.38 -35.82 57.18
CA ILE A 328 -58.25 -36.11 58.62
C ILE A 328 -57.84 -34.83 59.36
N PHE A 329 -56.91 -34.05 58.80
CA PHE A 329 -56.53 -32.75 59.37
C PHE A 329 -57.72 -31.81 59.43
N SER A 330 -58.49 -31.68 58.35
CA SER A 330 -59.67 -30.81 58.34
C SER A 330 -60.81 -31.28 59.25
N LYS A 331 -60.87 -32.58 59.54
CA LYS A 331 -61.89 -33.16 60.43
C LYS A 331 -61.57 -32.93 61.91
N HIS A 332 -60.30 -33.00 62.29
CA HIS A 332 -59.88 -33.01 63.69
C HIS A 332 -59.17 -31.72 64.14
N LEU A 333 -58.53 -31.02 63.21
CA LEU A 333 -57.98 -29.68 63.43
C LEU A 333 -58.93 -28.64 62.83
N GLY A 334 -59.06 -27.50 63.52
CA GLY A 334 -59.79 -26.34 63.02
C GLY A 334 -58.99 -25.62 61.93
N GLU A 335 -58.70 -24.33 62.16
CA GLU A 335 -57.85 -23.56 61.26
C GLU A 335 -56.41 -24.09 61.27
N HIS A 336 -55.96 -24.65 60.15
CA HIS A 336 -54.60 -25.20 60.00
C HIS A 336 -54.10 -25.07 58.55
N PHE A 337 -52.79 -25.20 58.36
CA PHE A 337 -52.17 -25.39 57.04
C PHE A 337 -50.98 -26.35 57.12
N ILE A 338 -50.69 -27.01 56.00
CA ILE A 338 -49.51 -27.86 55.83
C ILE A 338 -48.71 -27.31 54.65
N PHE A 339 -47.59 -26.65 54.93
CA PHE A 339 -46.61 -26.27 53.92
C PHE A 339 -45.60 -27.41 53.80
N PHE A 340 -45.76 -28.24 52.76
CA PHE A 340 -44.91 -29.42 52.54
C PHE A 340 -44.32 -29.38 51.14
N ARG A 341 -43.00 -29.27 51.04
CA ARG A 341 -42.25 -29.21 49.79
C ARG A 341 -41.06 -30.16 49.84
N PRO A 342 -41.20 -31.35 49.26
CA PRO A 342 -40.07 -32.24 49.03
C PRO A 342 -39.01 -31.56 48.16
N ARG A 343 -37.73 -31.83 48.43
CA ARG A 343 -36.63 -31.35 47.59
C ARG A 343 -36.56 -32.11 46.27
N ASP A 344 -36.67 -33.44 46.36
CA ASP A 344 -36.69 -34.36 45.23
C ASP A 344 -38.12 -34.89 44.99
N ILE A 345 -38.29 -35.94 44.18
CA ILE A 345 -39.60 -36.57 43.91
C ILE A 345 -40.21 -37.20 45.19
N VAL A 346 -39.37 -37.53 46.17
CA VAL A 346 -39.71 -38.12 47.47
C VAL A 346 -38.96 -37.36 48.57
N SER A 347 -39.48 -37.42 49.81
CA SER A 347 -39.02 -36.56 50.92
C SER A 347 -38.48 -37.35 52.12
N GLY A 348 -37.48 -36.84 52.82
CA GLY A 348 -37.17 -37.25 54.20
C GLY A 348 -38.19 -36.73 55.20
N ASP A 349 -38.77 -35.57 54.94
CA ASP A 349 -39.75 -34.94 55.81
C ASP A 349 -41.12 -35.62 55.73
N PHE A 350 -41.84 -35.61 56.84
CA PHE A 350 -43.25 -35.99 56.88
C PHE A 350 -44.04 -35.26 57.95
N TYR A 351 -45.33 -35.08 57.68
CA TYR A 351 -46.32 -34.68 58.68
C TYR A 351 -47.11 -35.91 59.13
N TYR A 352 -47.58 -35.86 60.36
CA TYR A 352 -48.35 -36.94 60.96
C TYR A 352 -49.54 -36.38 61.74
N LEU A 353 -50.67 -37.08 61.68
CA LEU A 353 -51.82 -36.83 62.54
C LEU A 353 -52.57 -38.13 62.78
N ASP A 354 -52.88 -38.38 64.04
CA ASP A 354 -53.79 -39.46 64.46
C ASP A 354 -54.61 -39.02 65.68
N VAL A 355 -55.67 -39.76 66.00
CA VAL A 355 -56.58 -39.45 67.11
C VAL A 355 -56.81 -40.69 67.96
N LYS A 356 -56.48 -40.60 69.24
CA LYS A 356 -56.71 -41.66 70.24
C LYS A 356 -57.36 -41.06 71.49
N ASN A 357 -58.49 -41.63 71.91
CA ASN A 357 -59.22 -41.19 73.12
C ASN A 357 -59.56 -39.68 73.14
N ASP A 358 -60.02 -39.14 72.01
CA ASP A 358 -60.29 -37.70 71.79
C ASP A 358 -59.05 -36.78 71.87
N LEU A 359 -57.84 -37.32 72.06
CA LEU A 359 -56.59 -36.59 71.98
C LEU A 359 -56.09 -36.61 70.54
N ILE A 360 -55.71 -35.43 70.03
CA ILE A 360 -55.18 -35.27 68.68
C ILE A 360 -53.66 -35.31 68.78
N ILE A 361 -53.04 -36.34 68.20
CA ILE A 361 -51.58 -36.42 68.08
C ILE A 361 -51.20 -35.80 66.75
N VAL A 362 -50.26 -34.86 66.76
CA VAL A 362 -49.80 -34.18 65.55
C VAL A 362 -48.29 -33.98 65.58
N ALA A 363 -47.62 -34.21 64.45
CA ALA A 363 -46.18 -34.05 64.36
C ALA A 363 -45.70 -33.55 63.00
N ALA A 364 -44.55 -32.88 63.02
CA ALA A 364 -43.73 -32.60 61.85
C ALA A 364 -42.33 -33.16 62.11
N ALA A 365 -41.84 -33.95 61.16
CA ALA A 365 -40.62 -34.72 61.29
C ALA A 365 -39.73 -34.55 60.07
N ASP A 366 -38.43 -34.66 60.31
CA ASP A 366 -37.33 -34.57 59.37
C ASP A 366 -36.43 -35.79 59.59
N CYS A 367 -36.42 -36.70 58.62
CA CYS A 367 -35.61 -37.91 58.70
C CYS A 367 -34.19 -37.67 58.21
N THR A 368 -33.24 -38.45 58.73
CA THR A 368 -31.86 -38.40 58.24
C THR A 368 -31.80 -38.68 56.73
N GLY A 369 -31.26 -37.72 55.99
CA GLY A 369 -31.09 -37.79 54.55
C GLY A 369 -32.36 -37.42 53.77
N HIS A 370 -32.16 -37.14 52.48
CA HIS A 370 -33.19 -36.65 51.57
C HIS A 370 -33.36 -37.60 50.38
N GLY A 371 -34.40 -37.41 49.57
CA GLY A 371 -34.63 -38.26 48.40
C GLY A 371 -34.93 -39.70 48.80
N VAL A 372 -34.43 -40.69 48.04
CA VAL A 372 -34.85 -42.10 48.23
C VAL A 372 -34.52 -42.66 49.63
N PRO A 373 -33.32 -42.49 50.20
CA PRO A 373 -33.03 -42.96 51.57
C PRO A 373 -33.92 -42.30 52.63
N GLY A 374 -34.09 -40.97 52.56
CA GLY A 374 -34.98 -40.23 53.45
C GLY A 374 -36.44 -40.70 53.35
N ALA A 375 -36.90 -41.03 52.14
CA ALA A 375 -38.25 -41.54 51.91
C ALA A 375 -38.49 -42.92 52.55
N PHE A 376 -37.48 -43.80 52.56
CA PHE A 376 -37.58 -45.07 53.29
C PHE A 376 -37.65 -44.84 54.80
N MET A 377 -36.85 -43.89 55.32
CA MET A 377 -36.88 -43.52 56.72
C MET A 377 -38.23 -42.94 57.13
N SER A 378 -38.82 -42.03 56.35
CA SER A 378 -40.13 -41.47 56.67
C SER A 378 -41.25 -42.51 56.66
N ILE A 379 -41.27 -43.44 55.68
CA ILE A 379 -42.25 -44.54 55.66
C ILE A 379 -42.10 -45.43 56.89
N LEU A 380 -40.87 -45.82 57.24
CA LEU A 380 -40.57 -46.61 58.43
C LEU A 380 -41.03 -45.88 59.70
N SER A 381 -40.67 -44.60 59.83
CA SER A 381 -41.02 -43.77 60.98
C SER A 381 -42.53 -43.61 61.12
N ILE A 382 -43.28 -43.33 60.05
CA ILE A 382 -44.75 -43.24 60.11
C ILE A 382 -45.36 -44.57 60.57
N SER A 383 -44.87 -45.70 60.02
CA SER A 383 -45.35 -47.02 60.43
C SER A 383 -45.08 -47.32 61.90
N LEU A 384 -43.91 -46.93 62.42
CA LEU A 384 -43.55 -47.14 63.81
C LEU A 384 -44.29 -46.18 64.75
N ILE A 385 -44.52 -44.92 64.35
CA ILE A 385 -45.35 -43.98 65.11
C ILE A 385 -46.77 -44.53 65.27
N ASN A 386 -47.39 -45.02 64.18
CA ASN A 386 -48.71 -45.67 64.23
C ASN A 386 -48.73 -46.83 65.22
N LYS A 387 -47.72 -47.71 65.17
CA LYS A 387 -47.57 -48.83 66.10
C LYS A 387 -47.46 -48.34 67.56
N VAL A 388 -46.57 -47.38 67.82
CA VAL A 388 -46.34 -46.85 69.18
C VAL A 388 -47.60 -46.23 69.76
N ILE A 389 -48.32 -45.40 68.99
CA ILE A 389 -49.54 -44.76 69.46
C ILE A 389 -50.60 -45.81 69.80
N HIS A 390 -50.75 -46.86 68.98
CA HIS A 390 -51.69 -47.94 69.26
C HIS A 390 -51.31 -48.78 70.48
N ASP A 391 -50.03 -49.14 70.62
CA ASP A 391 -49.51 -50.03 71.68
C ASP A 391 -49.41 -49.36 73.05
N LEU A 392 -49.35 -48.02 73.11
CA LEU A 392 -49.29 -47.28 74.36
C LEU A 392 -50.59 -47.41 75.19
N PRO A 393 -50.52 -47.38 76.53
CA PRO A 393 -51.71 -47.32 77.39
C PRO A 393 -52.51 -46.02 77.17
N ASP A 394 -53.74 -45.95 77.69
CA ASP A 394 -54.64 -44.79 77.50
C ASP A 394 -54.09 -43.49 78.09
N GLU A 395 -53.24 -43.57 79.11
CA GLU A 395 -52.53 -42.43 79.69
C GLU A 395 -51.15 -42.31 79.05
N PHE A 396 -51.00 -41.32 78.16
CA PHE A 396 -49.76 -41.03 77.45
C PHE A 396 -49.58 -39.52 77.26
N ASN A 397 -48.36 -39.11 76.94
CA ASN A 397 -48.03 -37.73 76.59
C ASN A 397 -47.04 -37.71 75.43
N ALA A 398 -46.64 -36.52 74.96
CA ALA A 398 -45.73 -36.42 73.82
C ALA A 398 -44.35 -37.03 74.12
N GLY A 399 -43.84 -36.86 75.34
CA GLY A 399 -42.56 -37.41 75.78
C GLY A 399 -42.53 -38.94 75.77
N THR A 400 -43.60 -39.59 76.25
CA THR A 400 -43.68 -41.06 76.26
C THR A 400 -43.75 -41.63 74.84
N ILE A 401 -44.46 -40.97 73.92
CA ILE A 401 -44.48 -41.36 72.49
C ILE A 401 -43.08 -41.31 71.89
N LEU A 402 -42.35 -40.20 72.05
CA LEU A 402 -41.01 -40.05 71.48
C LEU A 402 -39.99 -41.04 72.06
N THR A 403 -40.07 -41.29 73.37
CA THR A 403 -39.21 -42.27 74.05
C THR A 403 -39.42 -43.68 73.49
N GLN A 404 -40.68 -44.10 73.35
CA GLN A 404 -40.99 -45.42 72.80
C GLN A 404 -40.68 -45.51 71.29
N LEU A 405 -40.94 -44.44 70.53
CA LEU A 405 -40.58 -44.36 69.11
C LEU A 405 -39.09 -44.53 68.88
N ARG A 406 -38.24 -43.90 69.71
CA ARG A 406 -36.79 -44.07 69.65
C ARG A 406 -36.37 -45.52 69.84
N LYS A 407 -36.99 -46.22 70.80
CA LYS A 407 -36.73 -47.63 71.07
C LYS A 407 -37.09 -48.50 69.86
N GLU A 408 -38.25 -48.26 69.25
CA GLU A 408 -38.67 -48.97 68.04
C GLU A 408 -37.76 -48.69 66.85
N ILE A 409 -37.36 -47.44 66.62
CA ILE A 409 -36.42 -47.07 65.54
C ILE A 409 -35.06 -47.73 65.73
N LYS A 410 -34.47 -47.67 66.93
CA LYS A 410 -33.21 -48.34 67.24
C LYS A 410 -33.30 -49.85 67.02
N GLY A 411 -34.42 -50.46 67.41
CA GLY A 411 -34.69 -51.88 67.19
C GLY A 411 -34.81 -52.24 65.71
N ALA A 412 -35.58 -51.47 64.94
CA ALA A 412 -35.80 -51.69 63.52
C ALA A 412 -34.54 -51.52 62.67
N LEU A 413 -33.67 -50.57 63.04
CA LEU A 413 -32.40 -50.31 62.37
C LEU A 413 -31.21 -51.08 62.94
N GLY A 414 -31.42 -51.91 63.98
CA GLY A 414 -30.35 -52.69 64.59
C GLY A 414 -29.25 -51.84 65.23
N GLN A 415 -29.57 -50.66 65.76
CA GLN A 415 -28.61 -49.72 66.33
C GLN A 415 -28.20 -50.16 67.73
N THR A 416 -26.99 -50.70 67.87
CA THR A 416 -26.41 -51.20 69.12
C THR A 416 -25.31 -50.31 69.69
N GLY A 417 -24.80 -49.36 68.91
CA GLY A 417 -23.77 -48.40 69.31
C GLY A 417 -22.36 -48.83 68.94
N LYS A 418 -22.22 -49.83 68.06
CA LYS A 418 -20.93 -50.29 67.55
C LYS A 418 -20.46 -49.42 66.38
N ASP A 419 -19.16 -49.38 66.16
CA ASP A 419 -18.58 -48.73 64.98
C ASP A 419 -19.06 -49.42 63.70
N ASN A 420 -19.39 -48.62 62.67
CA ASN A 420 -19.98 -48.99 61.37
C ASN A 420 -21.50 -49.28 61.32
N GLU A 421 -22.28 -48.95 62.34
CA GLU A 421 -23.74 -49.03 62.27
C GLU A 421 -24.38 -47.78 61.65
N ALA A 422 -25.54 -47.99 61.00
CA ALA A 422 -26.41 -46.95 60.48
C ALA A 422 -26.87 -46.02 61.62
N LYS A 423 -26.53 -44.74 61.56
CA LYS A 423 -26.89 -43.74 62.59
C LYS A 423 -28.13 -42.94 62.20
N ASP A 424 -28.89 -43.44 61.23
CA ASP A 424 -30.11 -42.80 60.74
C ASP A 424 -31.16 -42.68 61.85
N GLY A 425 -31.90 -41.59 61.83
CA GLY A 425 -32.96 -41.30 62.78
C GLY A 425 -33.90 -40.25 62.22
N LEU A 426 -34.54 -39.51 63.12
CA LEU A 426 -35.31 -38.34 62.75
C LEU A 426 -35.30 -37.27 63.83
N ASP A 427 -35.46 -36.04 63.39
CA ASP A 427 -35.75 -34.88 64.19
C ASP A 427 -37.25 -34.63 64.10
N ILE A 428 -37.92 -34.41 65.23
CA ILE A 428 -39.38 -34.37 65.28
C ILE A 428 -39.86 -33.39 66.33
N SER A 429 -40.92 -32.68 66.00
CA SER A 429 -41.74 -31.94 66.95
C SER A 429 -43.07 -32.68 67.03
N LEU A 430 -43.46 -33.13 68.23
CA LEU A 430 -44.70 -33.88 68.45
C LEU A 430 -45.54 -33.22 69.54
N CYS A 431 -46.81 -33.08 69.24
CA CYS A 431 -47.81 -32.48 70.10
C CYS A 431 -48.98 -33.45 70.33
N VAL A 432 -49.45 -33.55 71.57
CA VAL A 432 -50.70 -34.21 71.94
C VAL A 432 -51.66 -33.14 72.44
N LEU A 433 -52.72 -32.89 71.69
CA LEU A 433 -53.66 -31.80 71.91
C LEU A 433 -54.97 -32.34 72.52
N ASP A 434 -55.26 -31.89 73.73
CA ASP A 434 -56.55 -32.06 74.40
C ASP A 434 -57.39 -30.78 74.21
N ARG A 435 -58.30 -30.80 73.24
CA ARG A 435 -59.19 -29.67 72.96
C ARG A 435 -60.24 -29.45 74.04
N LYS A 436 -60.59 -30.47 74.84
CA LYS A 436 -61.63 -30.35 75.88
C LYS A 436 -61.09 -29.59 77.08
N ASN A 437 -59.86 -29.91 77.47
CA ASN A 437 -59.21 -29.29 78.63
C ASN A 437 -58.29 -28.11 78.26
N LEU A 438 -58.11 -27.82 76.97
CA LEU A 438 -57.19 -26.79 76.45
C LEU A 438 -55.76 -27.00 76.96
N ILE A 439 -55.29 -28.24 76.85
CA ILE A 439 -53.94 -28.66 77.24
C ILE A 439 -53.22 -29.19 76.01
N LEU A 440 -51.96 -28.78 75.85
CA LEU A 440 -51.05 -29.27 74.83
C LEU A 440 -49.83 -29.88 75.51
N ASP A 441 -49.60 -31.17 75.29
CA ASP A 441 -48.35 -31.82 75.66
C ASP A 441 -47.39 -31.78 74.46
N TYR A 442 -46.19 -31.24 74.65
CA TYR A 442 -45.17 -31.12 73.62
C TYR A 442 -43.86 -31.81 74.02
N ALA A 443 -43.31 -32.59 73.10
CA ALA A 443 -41.94 -33.09 73.16
C ALA A 443 -41.30 -33.02 71.78
N GLY A 444 -39.99 -32.82 71.74
CA GLY A 444 -39.26 -32.73 70.48
C GLY A 444 -37.84 -33.27 70.55
N ALA A 445 -37.38 -33.79 69.42
CA ALA A 445 -36.01 -34.16 69.11
C ALA A 445 -35.45 -33.14 68.11
N TYR A 446 -34.52 -32.28 68.57
CA TYR A 446 -33.96 -31.10 67.89
C TYR A 446 -34.94 -30.01 67.41
N ASN A 447 -36.11 -30.38 66.88
CA ASN A 447 -37.09 -29.45 66.32
C ASN A 447 -37.99 -28.85 67.41
N PRO A 448 -37.98 -27.51 67.59
CA PRO A 448 -38.75 -26.83 68.62
C PRO A 448 -40.25 -26.75 68.27
N LEU A 449 -41.07 -26.43 69.27
CA LEU A 449 -42.41 -25.90 69.06
C LEU A 449 -42.38 -24.37 69.20
N ILE A 450 -42.97 -23.69 68.23
CA ILE A 450 -43.21 -22.24 68.30
C ILE A 450 -44.69 -22.01 68.61
N LEU A 451 -44.96 -21.36 69.74
CA LEU A 451 -46.27 -20.86 70.13
C LEU A 451 -46.26 -19.34 69.99
N ILE A 452 -47.28 -18.77 69.37
CA ILE A 452 -47.47 -17.33 69.25
C ILE A 452 -48.75 -16.94 69.96
N ARG A 453 -48.61 -16.06 70.96
CA ARG A 453 -49.69 -15.56 71.81
C ARG A 453 -49.49 -14.06 71.99
N ASP A 454 -50.55 -13.27 71.81
CA ASP A 454 -50.52 -11.82 71.99
C ASP A 454 -49.36 -11.11 71.27
N GLU A 455 -49.08 -11.52 70.02
CA GLU A 455 -47.96 -11.01 69.20
C GLU A 455 -46.56 -11.25 69.81
N GLU A 456 -46.43 -12.22 70.71
CA GLU A 456 -45.15 -12.68 71.26
C GLU A 456 -44.84 -14.13 70.90
N ILE A 457 -43.56 -14.40 70.61
CA ILE A 457 -43.06 -15.76 70.34
C ILE A 457 -42.65 -16.44 71.64
N ILE A 458 -43.32 -17.54 71.96
CA ILE A 458 -42.97 -18.48 73.02
C ILE A 458 -42.37 -19.73 72.39
N LYS A 459 -41.06 -19.91 72.57
CA LYS A 459 -40.32 -21.06 72.01
C LYS A 459 -40.12 -22.16 73.05
N TYR A 460 -40.70 -23.34 72.82
CA TYR A 460 -40.45 -24.53 73.62
C TYR A 460 -39.29 -25.33 73.03
N LYS A 461 -38.23 -25.51 73.82
CA LYS A 461 -37.00 -26.18 73.38
C LYS A 461 -37.20 -27.69 73.30
N ALA A 462 -36.71 -28.29 72.22
CA ALA A 462 -36.56 -29.73 72.08
C ALA A 462 -35.34 -30.25 72.86
N ASP A 463 -35.33 -31.55 73.13
CA ASP A 463 -34.12 -32.23 73.56
C ASP A 463 -33.11 -32.30 72.41
N LYS A 464 -31.82 -32.04 72.73
CA LYS A 464 -30.73 -32.02 71.74
C LYS A 464 -30.23 -33.44 71.42
N MET A 465 -31.14 -34.30 71.00
CA MET A 465 -30.87 -35.68 70.62
C MET A 465 -31.93 -36.12 69.60
N PRO A 466 -31.56 -36.95 68.59
CA PRO A 466 -32.49 -37.38 67.55
C PRO A 466 -33.38 -38.52 68.07
N ILE A 467 -34.39 -38.91 67.31
CA ILE A 467 -35.05 -40.21 67.45
C ILE A 467 -34.19 -41.25 66.73
N GLY A 468 -33.19 -41.75 67.44
CA GLY A 468 -32.20 -42.71 66.96
C GLY A 468 -31.06 -42.83 67.97
N ILE A 469 -30.04 -43.60 67.65
CA ILE A 469 -28.89 -43.79 68.53
C ILE A 469 -28.07 -42.51 68.72
N TYR A 470 -27.76 -42.15 69.97
CA TYR A 470 -26.97 -40.94 70.25
C TYR A 470 -26.07 -41.11 71.48
N ILE A 471 -24.83 -40.60 71.41
CA ILE A 471 -23.80 -40.80 72.44
C ILE A 471 -24.21 -40.21 73.80
N LYS A 472 -24.94 -39.10 73.79
CA LYS A 472 -25.41 -38.40 75.00
C LYS A 472 -26.94 -38.46 75.11
N GLU A 473 -27.54 -39.58 74.73
CA GLU A 473 -28.99 -39.75 74.85
C GLU A 473 -29.42 -39.77 76.33
N LYS A 474 -30.55 -39.12 76.62
CA LYS A 474 -31.27 -39.33 77.87
C LYS A 474 -32.18 -40.56 77.70
N GLU A 475 -32.53 -41.20 78.81
CA GLU A 475 -33.47 -42.33 78.78
C GLU A 475 -34.86 -41.91 78.28
N GLU A 476 -35.33 -40.73 78.68
CA GLU A 476 -36.66 -40.22 78.34
C GLU A 476 -36.59 -38.83 77.68
N PHE A 477 -37.54 -38.56 76.79
CA PHE A 477 -37.78 -37.22 76.25
C PHE A 477 -38.56 -36.35 77.22
N THR A 478 -38.18 -35.08 77.29
CA THR A 478 -38.79 -34.06 78.15
C THR A 478 -40.18 -33.70 77.61
N ASN A 479 -41.21 -33.89 78.43
CA ASN A 479 -42.57 -33.45 78.10
C ASN A 479 -42.85 -32.06 78.69
N ASN A 480 -43.31 -31.14 77.84
CA ASN A 480 -43.76 -29.81 78.24
C ASN A 480 -45.29 -29.79 78.18
N LYS A 481 -45.94 -29.69 79.35
CA LYS A 481 -47.39 -29.50 79.44
C LYS A 481 -47.69 -28.00 79.39
N ILE A 482 -48.53 -27.59 78.44
CA ILE A 482 -48.79 -26.20 78.09
C ILE A 482 -50.31 -25.96 78.13
N GLU A 483 -50.73 -24.94 78.87
CA GLU A 483 -52.10 -24.44 78.83
C GLU A 483 -52.27 -23.53 77.61
N ILE A 484 -53.11 -23.95 76.67
CA ILE A 484 -53.38 -23.22 75.43
C ILE A 484 -54.63 -22.35 75.56
N GLN A 485 -54.67 -21.28 74.81
CA GLN A 485 -55.74 -20.29 74.81
C GLN A 485 -56.31 -20.15 73.40
N LYS A 486 -57.59 -19.80 73.32
CA LYS A 486 -58.23 -19.53 72.02
C LYS A 486 -57.52 -18.36 71.34
N GLY A 487 -57.11 -18.56 70.09
CA GLY A 487 -56.32 -17.58 69.32
C GLY A 487 -54.81 -17.83 69.32
N ASP A 488 -54.32 -18.79 70.11
CA ASP A 488 -52.92 -19.25 70.03
C ASP A 488 -52.63 -19.83 68.63
N SER A 489 -51.46 -19.48 68.08
CA SER A 489 -50.94 -20.05 66.83
C SER A 489 -49.73 -20.94 67.12
N LEU A 490 -49.81 -22.21 66.75
CA LEU A 490 -48.78 -23.23 66.93
C LEU A 490 -48.10 -23.51 65.59
N TYR A 491 -46.76 -23.57 65.58
CA TYR A 491 -45.97 -23.94 64.41
C TYR A 491 -44.97 -25.04 64.74
N LEU A 492 -44.99 -26.10 63.93
CA LEU A 492 -44.03 -27.20 63.94
C LEU A 492 -43.34 -27.20 62.57
N TYR A 493 -42.01 -27.28 62.54
CA TYR A 493 -41.27 -27.19 61.28
C TYR A 493 -39.95 -27.97 61.29
N SER A 494 -39.45 -28.32 60.10
CA SER A 494 -38.09 -28.82 59.86
C SER A 494 -37.12 -27.69 59.51
N ASP A 495 -35.82 -28.01 59.39
CA ASP A 495 -34.81 -26.99 59.13
C ASP A 495 -34.76 -26.51 57.67
N GLY A 496 -35.38 -27.18 56.71
CA GLY A 496 -35.22 -26.87 55.30
C GLY A 496 -35.61 -25.44 54.90
N PHE A 497 -36.66 -24.86 55.49
CA PHE A 497 -37.04 -23.47 55.19
C PHE A 497 -35.97 -22.48 55.66
N GLN A 498 -35.47 -22.66 56.89
CA GLN A 498 -34.44 -21.78 57.47
C GLN A 498 -33.06 -22.01 56.84
N ASP A 499 -32.81 -23.18 56.25
CA ASP A 499 -31.56 -23.54 55.61
C ASP A 499 -31.51 -23.19 54.11
N GLN A 500 -32.64 -22.80 53.51
CA GLN A 500 -32.71 -22.38 52.12
C GLN A 500 -31.75 -21.23 51.82
N PHE A 501 -30.87 -21.44 50.84
CA PHE A 501 -29.98 -20.42 50.30
C PHE A 501 -30.73 -19.50 49.35
N GLY A 502 -30.44 -18.19 49.45
CA GLY A 502 -31.14 -17.18 48.66
C GLY A 502 -30.68 -15.75 48.94
N GLY A 503 -31.43 -14.81 48.38
CA GLY A 503 -31.17 -13.36 48.43
C GLY A 503 -29.93 -12.94 47.63
N GLU A 504 -29.66 -11.64 47.59
CA GLU A 504 -28.56 -11.04 46.80
C GLU A 504 -27.18 -11.62 47.14
N ASN A 505 -26.99 -12.06 48.37
CA ASN A 505 -25.71 -12.54 48.89
C ASN A 505 -25.62 -14.07 49.00
N LYS A 506 -26.61 -14.84 48.49
CA LYS A 506 -26.67 -16.30 48.56
C LYS A 506 -26.41 -16.84 49.98
N LYS A 507 -27.19 -16.37 50.94
CA LYS A 507 -27.10 -16.79 52.35
C LYS A 507 -28.28 -17.67 52.74
N LYS A 508 -28.13 -18.45 53.80
CA LYS A 508 -29.25 -19.17 54.44
C LYS A 508 -30.32 -18.18 54.93
N PHE A 509 -31.59 -18.60 54.91
CA PHE A 509 -32.70 -17.79 55.43
C PHE A 509 -32.57 -17.55 56.94
N LEU A 510 -31.98 -18.48 57.68
CA LEU A 510 -31.73 -18.49 59.13
C LEU A 510 -32.98 -18.64 60.00
N PRO A 511 -32.86 -19.34 61.17
CA PRO A 511 -33.96 -19.53 62.10
C PRO A 511 -34.60 -18.23 62.60
N LYS A 512 -33.79 -17.16 62.73
CA LYS A 512 -34.27 -15.85 63.21
C LYS A 512 -35.30 -15.25 62.25
N ASN A 513 -35.07 -15.33 60.95
CA ASN A 513 -35.95 -14.75 59.95
C ASN A 513 -37.23 -15.58 59.81
N LEU A 514 -37.14 -16.92 59.93
CA LEU A 514 -38.32 -17.78 59.94
C LEU A 514 -39.22 -17.48 61.13
N ASN A 515 -38.67 -17.40 62.34
CA ASN A 515 -39.47 -17.05 63.53
C ASN A 515 -40.13 -15.67 63.39
N GLN A 516 -39.43 -14.68 62.83
CA GLN A 516 -40.01 -13.36 62.58
C GLN A 516 -41.14 -13.44 61.54
N LEU A 517 -40.93 -14.15 60.44
CA LEU A 517 -41.95 -14.35 59.42
C LEU A 517 -43.21 -15.01 60.00
N LEU A 518 -43.05 -16.07 60.80
CA LEU A 518 -44.16 -16.75 61.46
C LEU A 518 -44.93 -15.81 62.40
N LEU A 519 -44.22 -14.93 63.11
CA LEU A 519 -44.85 -13.90 63.94
C LEU A 519 -45.67 -12.91 63.12
N ASP A 520 -45.08 -12.36 62.07
CA ASP A 520 -45.69 -11.35 61.22
C ASP A 520 -46.96 -11.86 60.51
N ILE A 521 -47.01 -13.16 60.20
CA ILE A 521 -48.16 -13.78 59.52
C ILE A 521 -49.20 -14.38 60.48
N SER A 522 -48.87 -14.55 61.77
CA SER A 522 -49.68 -15.32 62.73
C SER A 522 -51.12 -14.83 62.93
N SER A 523 -51.35 -13.52 62.77
CA SER A 523 -52.67 -12.89 62.89
C SER A 523 -53.57 -13.13 61.67
N LYS A 524 -52.99 -13.48 60.52
CA LYS A 524 -53.70 -13.69 59.25
C LYS A 524 -54.44 -15.02 59.21
N SER A 525 -55.31 -15.20 58.22
CA SER A 525 -55.96 -16.50 57.98
C SER A 525 -54.93 -17.56 57.58
N VAL A 526 -55.18 -18.83 57.91
CA VAL A 526 -54.24 -19.92 57.61
C VAL A 526 -53.94 -20.07 56.11
N GLN A 527 -54.88 -19.73 55.22
CA GLN A 527 -54.65 -19.69 53.78
C GLN A 527 -53.69 -18.57 53.38
N GLU A 528 -53.84 -17.36 53.93
CA GLU A 528 -52.92 -16.25 53.67
C GLU A 528 -51.52 -16.54 54.22
N GLN A 529 -51.42 -17.17 55.39
CA GLN A 529 -50.13 -17.61 55.94
C GLN A 529 -49.41 -18.55 54.99
N LEU A 530 -50.12 -19.57 54.49
CA LEU A 530 -49.56 -20.53 53.53
C LEU A 530 -49.09 -19.84 52.24
N GLN A 531 -49.87 -18.88 51.73
CA GLN A 531 -49.50 -18.10 50.55
C GLN A 531 -48.23 -17.27 50.80
N ILE A 532 -48.16 -16.54 51.91
CA ILE A 532 -47.01 -15.70 52.24
C ILE A 532 -45.75 -16.54 52.46
N LEU A 533 -45.85 -17.72 53.08
CA LEU A 533 -44.72 -18.65 53.20
C LEU A 533 -44.20 -19.08 51.83
N ASN A 534 -45.10 -19.42 50.91
CA ASN A 534 -44.72 -19.82 49.57
C ASN A 534 -44.06 -18.69 48.78
N GLU A 535 -44.67 -17.50 48.78
CA GLU A 535 -44.13 -16.31 48.10
C GLU A 535 -42.78 -15.89 48.69
N THR A 536 -42.65 -15.91 50.01
CA THR A 536 -41.39 -15.57 50.71
C THR A 536 -40.28 -16.56 50.33
N LEU A 537 -40.58 -17.86 50.30
CA LEU A 537 -39.62 -18.88 49.93
C LEU A 537 -39.17 -18.73 48.46
N GLU A 538 -40.11 -18.56 47.53
CA GLU A 538 -39.77 -18.41 46.10
C GLU A 538 -38.98 -17.13 45.84
N ASN A 539 -39.36 -16.01 46.46
CA ASN A 539 -38.64 -14.74 46.33
C ASN A 539 -37.25 -14.81 46.95
N TRP A 540 -37.09 -15.49 48.09
CA TRP A 540 -35.79 -15.67 48.72
C TRP A 540 -34.88 -16.56 47.87
N LYS A 541 -35.37 -17.74 47.49
CA LYS A 541 -34.63 -18.74 46.72
C LYS A 541 -34.21 -18.21 45.34
N GLY A 542 -35.12 -17.53 44.63
CA GLY A 542 -34.88 -17.10 43.25
C GLY A 542 -34.51 -18.27 42.34
N GLU A 543 -33.36 -18.17 41.67
CA GLU A 543 -32.81 -19.20 40.77
C GLU A 543 -32.04 -20.32 41.50
N GLU A 544 -31.81 -20.20 42.81
CA GLU A 544 -31.11 -21.24 43.56
C GLU A 544 -31.99 -22.50 43.68
N PRO A 545 -31.41 -23.72 43.65
CA PRO A 545 -32.17 -24.93 43.88
C PRO A 545 -32.67 -25.00 45.34
N GLN A 546 -33.78 -25.73 45.54
CA GLN A 546 -34.19 -26.08 46.90
C GLN A 546 -33.13 -26.99 47.52
N VAL A 547 -32.65 -26.66 48.72
CA VAL A 547 -31.47 -27.36 49.30
C VAL A 547 -31.85 -28.56 50.15
N ASP A 548 -33.01 -28.52 50.77
CA ASP A 548 -33.53 -29.59 51.63
C ASP A 548 -35.05 -29.75 51.53
N ASP A 549 -35.57 -30.83 52.10
CA ASP A 549 -37.00 -31.05 52.31
C ASP A 549 -37.56 -29.98 53.26
N ILE A 550 -38.79 -29.52 53.02
CA ILE A 550 -39.39 -28.45 53.82
C ILE A 550 -40.77 -28.87 54.34
N ILE A 551 -40.94 -28.82 55.67
CA ILE A 551 -42.23 -28.92 56.32
C ILE A 551 -42.46 -27.76 57.30
N ILE A 552 -43.62 -27.12 57.21
CA ILE A 552 -44.17 -26.22 58.23
C ILE A 552 -45.64 -26.55 58.41
N LEU A 553 -46.01 -26.97 59.61
CA LEU A 553 -47.39 -27.22 60.03
C LEU A 553 -47.82 -26.09 60.96
N GLY A 554 -48.84 -25.34 60.55
CA GLY A 554 -49.44 -24.28 61.35
C GLY A 554 -50.83 -24.66 61.84
N ILE A 555 -51.13 -24.44 63.11
CA ILE A 555 -52.42 -24.75 63.75
C ILE A 555 -52.86 -23.54 64.58
N LYS A 556 -54.10 -23.09 64.42
CA LYS A 556 -54.70 -22.02 65.22
C LYS A 556 -55.78 -22.62 66.14
N ILE A 557 -55.71 -22.30 67.43
CA ILE A 557 -56.52 -22.92 68.50
C ILE A 557 -57.91 -22.33 68.63
#